data_AF-A0A1V6M202-F1
#
_entry.id   AF-A0A1V6M202-F1
#
_cell.length_a   1.000
_cell.length_b   1.000
_cell.length_c   1.000
_cell.angle_alpha   90.00
_cell.angle_beta   90.00
_cell.angle_gamma   90.00
#
_symmetry.space_group_name_H-M   'P 1'
#
loop_
_entity.id
_entity.type
_entity.pdbx_description
1 polymer ?
#
loop_
_entity_poly.entity_id
_entity_poly.type
_entity_poly.pdbx_seq_one_letter_code
_entity_poly.pdbx_strand_id
1 'polypeptide(L)'
;MKKHAGSFLARFIMMGALAVIMGCASTPPSSFYVLNSMERQESHQECPDAMRYVTIGIGSIEIPDYLDRSQMVIRSSRNELKVDEFNRWAGSLKENISLVLAENLSLLLSTDRVFAHPWVPDDAVNYWVHVEIIRLDAVPGNMVTMKAHWTILGDHGKKECITRTSECTEKIRGDSYDMMAETMSRTFEKLSREIASEIAKLK
;
A
#
# COMPACT_ATOMS: atom_id res chain seq x y z
N MET A 1 -6.86 -73.41 4.61
CA MET A 1 -6.89 -72.30 3.63
C MET A 1 -7.32 -70.92 4.20
N LYS A 2 -7.36 -70.69 5.53
CA LYS A 2 -7.82 -69.40 6.12
C LYS A 2 -6.72 -68.36 6.43
N LYS A 3 -5.43 -68.71 6.39
CA LYS A 3 -4.33 -67.82 6.84
C LYS A 3 -3.90 -66.75 5.83
N HIS A 4 -4.21 -66.90 4.54
CA HIS A 4 -3.75 -65.96 3.51
C HIS A 4 -4.62 -64.71 3.34
N ALA A 5 -5.92 -64.78 3.67
CA ALA A 5 -6.86 -63.67 3.52
C ALA A 5 -6.58 -62.50 4.49
N GLY A 6 -6.17 -62.80 5.74
CA GLY A 6 -5.86 -61.77 6.74
C GLY A 6 -4.55 -61.01 6.46
N SER A 7 -3.57 -61.67 5.83
CA SER A 7 -2.29 -61.06 5.46
C SER A 7 -2.43 -60.08 4.29
N PHE A 8 -3.34 -60.35 3.35
CA PHE A 8 -3.65 -59.45 2.24
C PHE A 8 -4.39 -58.19 2.69
N LEU A 9 -5.36 -58.33 3.60
CA LEU A 9 -6.08 -57.19 4.17
C LEU A 9 -5.16 -56.26 4.98
N ALA A 10 -4.27 -56.84 5.80
CA ALA A 10 -3.31 -56.07 6.60
C ALA A 10 -2.31 -55.29 5.72
N ARG A 11 -1.87 -55.87 4.58
CA ARG A 11 -1.01 -55.18 3.60
C ARG A 11 -1.72 -54.01 2.92
N PHE A 12 -3.01 -54.15 2.59
CA PHE A 12 -3.79 -53.06 1.99
C PHE A 12 -4.03 -51.90 2.96
N ILE A 13 -4.30 -52.19 4.24
CA ILE A 13 -4.45 -51.17 5.28
C ILE A 13 -3.13 -50.43 5.53
N MET A 14 -2.00 -51.15 5.54
CA MET A 14 -0.68 -50.56 5.75
C MET A 14 -0.21 -49.70 4.56
N MET A 15 -0.56 -50.09 3.33
CA MET A 15 -0.25 -49.31 2.13
C MET A 15 -1.15 -48.07 1.98
N GLY A 16 -2.41 -48.16 2.41
CA GLY A 16 -3.29 -47.00 2.55
C GLY A 16 -2.80 -46.01 3.62
N ALA A 17 -2.31 -46.51 4.76
CA ALA A 17 -1.76 -45.66 5.82
C ALA A 17 -0.48 -44.91 5.40
N LEU A 18 0.38 -45.51 4.55
CA LEU A 18 1.57 -44.82 4.01
C LEU A 18 1.23 -43.72 3.00
N ALA A 19 0.14 -43.88 2.24
CA ALA A 19 -0.31 -42.88 1.26
C ALA A 19 -0.88 -41.61 1.93
N VAL A 20 -1.44 -41.74 3.15
CA VAL A 20 -1.97 -40.60 3.92
C VAL A 20 -0.85 -39.72 4.52
N ILE A 21 0.36 -40.27 4.69
CA ILE A 21 1.50 -39.56 5.31
C ILE A 21 2.30 -38.72 4.29
N MET A 22 2.20 -39.02 2.99
CA MET A 22 2.81 -38.18 1.93
C MET A 22 2.00 -36.91 1.62
N GLY A 23 0.85 -36.73 2.28
CA GLY A 23 -0.04 -35.58 2.15
C GLY A 23 0.38 -34.34 2.96
N CYS A 24 1.55 -34.34 3.61
CA CYS A 24 2.17 -33.11 4.10
C CYS A 24 2.66 -32.26 2.93
N ALA A 25 1.72 -31.78 2.12
CA ALA A 25 1.95 -30.82 1.05
C ALA A 25 2.56 -29.57 1.66
N SER A 26 3.83 -29.28 1.35
CA SER A 26 4.49 -28.07 1.78
C SER A 26 3.76 -26.88 1.17
N THR A 27 3.10 -26.09 2.01
CA THR A 27 2.55 -24.80 1.60
C THR A 27 3.70 -23.90 1.13
N PRO A 28 3.61 -23.26 -0.03
CA PRO A 28 4.60 -22.28 -0.47
C PRO A 28 4.82 -21.20 0.61
N PRO A 29 6.07 -20.73 0.82
CA PRO A 29 6.33 -19.67 1.78
C PRO A 29 5.62 -18.38 1.37
N SER A 30 5.08 -17.65 2.34
CA SER A 30 4.51 -16.31 2.10
C SER A 30 5.58 -15.22 2.20
N SER A 31 5.48 -14.22 1.32
CA SER A 31 6.25 -12.99 1.33
C SER A 31 5.37 -11.83 1.77
N PHE A 32 5.94 -10.92 2.55
CA PHE A 32 5.25 -9.74 3.08
C PHE A 32 5.92 -8.46 2.59
N TYR A 33 5.13 -7.52 2.11
CA TYR A 33 5.58 -6.29 1.48
C TYR A 33 4.99 -5.08 2.21
N VAL A 34 5.69 -3.96 2.09
CA VAL A 34 5.25 -2.63 2.54
C VAL A 34 5.54 -1.63 1.43
N LEU A 35 4.78 -0.55 1.42
CA LEU A 35 5.15 0.68 0.73
C LEU A 35 6.18 1.41 1.59
N ASN A 36 7.18 1.99 0.93
CA ASN A 36 8.22 2.79 1.56
C ASN A 36 8.05 4.27 1.21
N SER A 37 8.47 5.14 2.13
CA SER A 37 8.64 6.56 1.83
C SER A 37 9.82 6.77 0.87
N MET A 38 9.90 7.95 0.27
CA MET A 38 11.07 8.40 -0.47
C MET A 38 12.31 8.48 0.43
N GLU A 39 13.48 8.37 -0.18
CA GLU A 39 14.73 8.56 0.55
C GLU A 39 15.01 10.06 0.76
N ARG A 40 15.65 10.42 1.87
CA ARG A 40 16.00 11.83 2.17
C ARG A 40 16.87 12.47 1.08
N GLN A 41 17.67 11.70 0.36
CA GLN A 41 18.48 12.23 -0.73
C GLN A 41 17.64 12.68 -1.92
N GLU A 42 16.41 12.18 -2.05
CA GLU A 42 15.50 12.51 -3.15
C GLU A 42 14.65 13.75 -2.85
N SER A 43 14.72 14.31 -1.63
CA SER A 43 13.92 15.44 -1.18
C SER A 43 14.54 16.81 -1.50
N HIS A 44 15.29 16.95 -2.60
CA HIS A 44 15.97 18.20 -3.03
C HIS A 44 15.04 19.39 -3.38
N GLN A 45 13.81 19.43 -2.86
CA GLN A 45 12.94 20.61 -2.97
C GLN A 45 13.32 21.64 -1.90
N GLU A 46 13.78 22.80 -2.36
CA GLU A 46 13.87 24.00 -1.52
C GLU A 46 12.46 24.38 -1.08
N CYS A 47 12.14 24.11 0.19
CA CYS A 47 10.89 24.56 0.79
C CYS A 47 11.12 25.91 1.49
N PRO A 48 10.19 26.89 1.38
CA PRO A 48 10.33 28.15 2.12
C PRO A 48 10.48 27.89 3.62
N ASP A 49 11.35 28.62 4.33
CA ASP A 49 11.55 28.49 5.79
C ASP A 49 10.25 28.62 6.60
N ALA A 50 9.30 29.34 6.02
CA ALA A 50 7.93 29.48 6.49
C ALA A 50 7.24 28.11 6.70
N MET A 51 7.52 27.08 5.89
CA MET A 51 6.85 25.77 5.98
C MET A 51 7.21 24.98 7.24
N ARG A 52 8.32 25.29 7.90
CA ARG A 52 8.81 24.57 9.09
C ARG A 52 7.84 24.57 10.28
N TYR A 53 6.95 25.55 10.36
CA TYR A 53 5.97 25.68 11.44
C TYR A 53 4.57 25.20 11.04
N VAL A 54 4.39 24.75 9.80
CA VAL A 54 3.10 24.26 9.32
C VAL A 54 2.87 22.86 9.86
N THR A 55 1.71 22.67 10.50
CA THR A 55 1.24 21.39 11.01
C THR A 55 0.23 20.78 10.04
N ILE A 56 0.45 19.54 9.65
CA ILE A 56 -0.35 18.84 8.64
C ILE A 56 -0.91 17.56 9.24
N GLY A 57 -2.21 17.36 9.05
CA GLY A 57 -2.87 16.11 9.37
C GLY A 57 -3.30 15.36 8.11
N ILE A 58 -2.76 14.16 7.89
CA ILE A 58 -3.33 13.15 6.98
C ILE A 58 -4.62 12.50 7.54
N GLY A 59 -5.78 12.86 7.02
CA GLY A 59 -7.06 12.23 7.38
C GLY A 59 -7.08 10.73 7.09
N SER A 60 -8.19 10.07 7.43
CA SER A 60 -8.38 8.66 7.07
C SER A 60 -8.25 8.51 5.55
N ILE A 61 -7.41 7.58 5.11
CA ILE A 61 -7.26 7.21 3.71
C ILE A 61 -8.42 6.30 3.31
N GLU A 62 -9.07 6.58 2.18
CA GLU A 62 -10.07 5.67 1.61
C GLU A 62 -9.43 4.84 0.49
N ILE A 63 -9.75 3.55 0.44
CA ILE A 63 -9.28 2.64 -0.61
C ILE A 63 -10.46 1.78 -1.07
N PRO A 64 -10.44 1.26 -2.31
CA PRO A 64 -11.47 0.35 -2.78
C PRO A 64 -11.45 -0.98 -2.02
N ASP A 65 -12.61 -1.59 -1.79
CA ASP A 65 -12.77 -2.84 -1.03
C ASP A 65 -11.92 -4.02 -1.54
N TYR A 66 -11.59 -4.04 -2.83
CA TYR A 66 -10.72 -5.08 -3.38
C TYR A 66 -9.26 -4.93 -2.93
N LEU A 67 -8.83 -3.73 -2.52
CA LEU A 67 -7.51 -3.46 -1.95
C LEU A 67 -7.50 -3.57 -0.42
N ASP A 68 -8.64 -3.50 0.25
CA ASP A 68 -8.74 -3.60 1.71
C ASP A 68 -8.63 -5.07 2.17
N ARG A 69 -7.44 -5.64 1.97
CA ARG A 69 -7.09 -7.01 2.31
C ARG A 69 -5.59 -7.16 2.49
N SER A 70 -5.21 -8.26 3.14
CA SER A 70 -3.79 -8.59 3.32
C SER A 70 -3.10 -9.07 2.05
N GLN A 71 -3.83 -9.63 1.07
CA GLN A 71 -3.24 -10.15 -0.16
C GLN A 71 -2.94 -9.03 -1.15
N MET A 72 -1.83 -9.14 -1.88
CA MET A 72 -1.59 -8.24 -3.00
C MET A 72 -2.56 -8.58 -4.13
N VAL A 73 -3.11 -7.52 -4.75
CA VAL A 73 -4.01 -7.64 -5.89
C VAL A 73 -3.33 -7.05 -7.11
N ILE A 74 -3.30 -7.83 -8.18
CA ILE A 74 -2.72 -7.44 -9.47
C ILE A 74 -3.78 -7.50 -10.56
N ARG A 75 -3.58 -6.76 -11.64
CA ARG A 75 -4.46 -6.79 -12.80
C ARG A 75 -3.92 -7.77 -13.85
N SER A 76 -4.66 -8.82 -14.14
CA SER A 76 -4.33 -9.81 -15.17
C SER A 76 -4.87 -9.41 -16.56
N SER A 77 -6.00 -8.71 -16.60
CA SER A 77 -6.60 -8.20 -17.84
C SER A 77 -7.42 -6.94 -17.59
N ARG A 78 -8.04 -6.38 -18.64
CA ARG A 78 -8.85 -5.15 -18.54
C ARG A 78 -9.95 -5.26 -17.47
N ASN A 79 -10.52 -6.45 -17.30
CA ASN A 79 -11.70 -6.68 -16.47
C ASN A 79 -11.47 -7.72 -15.36
N GLU A 80 -10.22 -8.16 -15.16
CA GLU A 80 -9.90 -9.21 -14.20
C GLU A 80 -8.79 -8.75 -13.25
N LEU A 81 -9.03 -8.98 -11.96
CA LEU A 81 -8.08 -8.81 -10.88
C LEU A 81 -7.75 -10.19 -10.33
N LYS A 82 -6.46 -10.43 -10.08
CA LYS A 82 -5.97 -11.63 -9.43
C LYS A 82 -5.48 -11.28 -8.03
N VAL A 83 -5.99 -12.00 -7.05
CA VAL A 83 -5.54 -11.96 -5.66
C VAL A 83 -4.44 -13.01 -5.49
N ASP A 84 -3.31 -12.63 -4.91
CA ASP A 84 -2.20 -13.56 -4.66
C ASP A 84 -2.20 -14.07 -3.22
N GLU A 85 -2.23 -15.38 -3.05
CA GLU A 85 -2.33 -16.01 -1.73
C GLU A 85 -1.02 -15.97 -0.93
N PHE A 86 0.13 -15.86 -1.62
CA PHE A 86 1.45 -15.97 -1.00
C PHE A 86 2.18 -14.63 -0.92
N ASN A 87 1.78 -13.64 -1.71
CA ASN A 87 2.35 -12.29 -1.67
C ASN A 87 1.35 -11.33 -1.02
N ARG A 88 1.73 -10.82 0.15
CA ARG A 88 0.82 -10.12 1.05
C ARG A 88 1.39 -8.78 1.50
N TRP A 89 0.54 -7.82 1.79
CA TRP A 89 0.91 -6.68 2.61
C TRP A 89 1.22 -7.16 4.03
N ALA A 90 2.25 -6.57 4.64
CA ALA A 90 2.67 -6.88 6.01
C ALA A 90 1.64 -6.43 7.09
N GLY A 91 0.61 -5.68 6.68
CA GLY A 91 -0.46 -5.17 7.52
C GLY A 91 -1.56 -4.52 6.67
N SER A 92 -2.26 -3.54 7.25
CA SER A 92 -3.25 -2.74 6.53
C SER A 92 -2.56 -1.86 5.49
N LEU A 93 -2.88 -2.08 4.20
CA LEU A 93 -2.40 -1.23 3.11
C LEU A 93 -2.82 0.23 3.34
N LYS A 94 -4.05 0.45 3.82
CA LYS A 94 -4.59 1.78 4.14
C LYS A 94 -3.74 2.52 5.17
N GLU A 95 -3.37 1.85 6.27
CA GLU A 95 -2.51 2.45 7.31
C GLU A 95 -1.10 2.72 6.78
N ASN A 96 -0.54 1.78 6.00
CA ASN A 96 0.77 1.95 5.40
C ASN A 96 0.81 3.14 4.42
N ILE A 97 -0.23 3.35 3.60
CA ILE A 97 -0.35 4.54 2.74
C ILE A 97 -0.35 5.82 3.59
N SER A 98 -1.12 5.85 4.68
CA SER A 98 -1.18 7.01 5.55
C SER A 98 0.18 7.37 6.13
N LEU A 99 0.96 6.37 6.56
CA LEU A 99 2.32 6.56 7.08
C LEU A 99 3.28 7.06 5.99
N VAL A 100 3.27 6.43 4.81
CA VAL A 100 4.12 6.83 3.68
C VAL A 100 3.85 8.27 3.25
N LEU A 101 2.57 8.68 3.19
CA LEU A 101 2.22 10.07 2.89
C LEU A 101 2.73 11.04 3.95
N ALA A 102 2.60 10.70 5.23
CA ALA A 102 3.08 11.55 6.32
C ALA A 102 4.61 11.73 6.28
N GLU A 103 5.36 10.64 6.09
CA GLU A 103 6.82 10.66 5.99
C GLU A 103 7.29 11.44 4.76
N ASN A 104 6.67 11.17 3.60
CA ASN A 104 6.97 11.89 2.36
C ASN A 104 6.73 13.39 2.50
N LEU A 105 5.57 13.81 3.02
CA LEU A 105 5.27 15.23 3.20
C LEU A 105 6.20 15.88 4.23
N SER A 106 6.62 15.16 5.27
CA SER A 106 7.59 15.66 6.25
C SER A 106 8.91 16.01 5.58
N LEU A 107 9.41 15.12 4.71
CA LEU A 107 10.64 15.32 3.94
C LEU A 107 10.48 16.48 2.94
N LEU A 108 9.39 16.48 2.17
CA LEU A 108 9.15 17.46 1.10
C LEU A 108 8.91 18.88 1.61
N LEU A 109 8.31 19.02 2.79
CA LEU A 109 7.97 20.30 3.40
C LEU A 109 8.95 20.72 4.51
N SER A 110 9.98 19.90 4.76
CA SER A 110 11.00 20.16 5.80
C SER A 110 10.40 20.46 7.17
N THR A 111 9.38 19.68 7.56
CA THR A 111 8.66 19.82 8.83
C THR A 111 8.44 18.46 9.46
N ASP A 112 8.72 18.33 10.76
CA ASP A 112 8.42 17.11 11.54
C ASP A 112 6.96 17.10 12.03
N ARG A 113 6.16 18.10 11.64
CA ARG A 113 4.78 18.33 12.12
C ARG A 113 3.75 17.76 11.15
N VAL A 114 4.04 16.61 10.55
CA VAL A 114 3.08 15.83 9.77
C VAL A 114 2.74 14.58 10.55
N PHE A 115 1.47 14.35 10.73
CA PHE A 115 1.01 13.18 11.46
C PHE A 115 0.27 12.27 10.44
N ALA A 116 0.25 10.93 10.65
CA ALA A 116 -0.79 9.98 10.12
C ALA A 116 -1.94 9.60 11.11
N HIS A 117 -3.20 9.51 10.65
CA HIS A 117 -4.36 9.24 11.53
C HIS A 117 -4.15 7.94 12.35
N PRO A 118 -4.60 7.85 13.61
CA PRO A 118 -5.38 8.83 14.38
C PRO A 118 -4.54 9.86 15.15
N TRP A 119 -4.90 11.14 15.06
CA TRP A 119 -4.59 12.16 16.08
C TRP A 119 -5.86 12.71 16.68
N VAL A 120 -5.68 13.28 17.88
CA VAL A 120 -6.58 14.31 18.38
C VAL A 120 -6.37 15.56 17.54
N PRO A 121 -7.41 16.07 16.85
CA PRO A 121 -7.37 17.40 16.28
C PRO A 121 -7.04 18.39 17.39
N ASP A 122 -5.83 18.93 17.37
CA ASP A 122 -5.54 20.15 18.11
C ASP A 122 -5.90 21.32 17.22
N ASP A 123 -6.23 22.47 17.82
CA ASP A 123 -6.34 23.74 17.09
C ASP A 123 -5.02 24.08 16.35
N ALA A 124 -3.93 23.36 16.62
CA ALA A 124 -2.66 23.53 15.93
C ALA A 124 -2.59 23.01 14.48
N VAL A 125 -3.52 22.16 13.99
CA VAL A 125 -3.44 21.62 12.62
C VAL A 125 -3.83 22.68 11.58
N ASN A 126 -2.87 23.11 10.77
CA ASN A 126 -3.09 24.13 9.75
C ASN A 126 -3.79 23.58 8.52
N TYR A 127 -3.40 22.39 8.07
CA TYR A 127 -3.95 21.75 6.87
C TYR A 127 -4.30 20.28 7.12
N TRP A 128 -5.45 19.85 6.62
CA TRP A 128 -5.88 18.47 6.61
C TRP A 128 -5.85 17.94 5.19
N VAL A 129 -5.19 16.82 4.97
CA VAL A 129 -5.11 16.15 3.67
C VAL A 129 -5.99 14.92 3.72
N HIS A 130 -7.08 14.91 2.95
CA HIS A 130 -7.88 13.72 2.71
C HIS A 130 -7.51 13.11 1.36
N VAL A 131 -7.38 11.79 1.32
CA VAL A 131 -7.03 11.06 0.10
C VAL A 131 -7.94 9.84 -0.04
N GLU A 132 -8.57 9.74 -1.19
CA GLU A 132 -9.33 8.58 -1.65
C GLU A 132 -8.60 7.96 -2.83
N ILE A 133 -8.15 6.71 -2.67
CA ILE A 133 -7.56 5.93 -3.75
C ILE A 133 -8.70 5.36 -4.59
N ILE A 134 -8.84 5.87 -5.80
CA ILE A 134 -9.80 5.38 -6.78
C ILE A 134 -9.30 4.06 -7.39
N ARG A 135 -7.97 3.97 -7.58
CA ARG A 135 -7.33 2.85 -8.29
C ARG A 135 -5.88 2.71 -7.85
N LEU A 136 -5.43 1.48 -7.62
CA LEU A 136 -4.03 1.13 -7.52
C LEU A 136 -3.84 -0.24 -8.15
N ASP A 137 -3.41 -0.26 -9.41
CA ASP A 137 -3.26 -1.48 -10.18
C ASP A 137 -1.82 -1.70 -10.59
N ALA A 138 -1.30 -2.89 -10.32
CA ALA A 138 -0.07 -3.38 -10.94
C ALA A 138 -0.40 -4.38 -12.05
N VAL A 139 0.14 -4.15 -13.24
CA VAL A 139 0.18 -5.13 -14.34
C VAL A 139 1.60 -5.70 -14.40
N PRO A 140 1.82 -6.98 -14.02
CA PRO A 140 3.17 -7.57 -13.96
C PRO A 140 3.96 -7.38 -15.25
N GLY A 141 5.24 -7.03 -15.14
CA GLY A 141 6.11 -6.80 -16.29
C GLY A 141 5.81 -5.52 -17.09
N ASN A 142 4.85 -4.69 -16.65
CA ASN A 142 4.40 -3.53 -17.41
C ASN A 142 4.45 -2.25 -16.57
N MET A 143 3.41 -1.96 -15.80
CA MET A 143 3.28 -0.70 -15.07
C MET A 143 2.38 -0.80 -13.85
N VAL A 144 2.59 0.13 -12.91
CA VAL A 144 1.65 0.48 -11.85
C VAL A 144 0.92 1.76 -12.26
N THR A 145 -0.41 1.77 -12.10
CA THR A 145 -1.23 2.98 -12.22
C THR A 145 -1.95 3.22 -10.91
N MET A 146 -1.69 4.38 -10.30
CA MET A 146 -2.36 4.87 -9.10
C MET A 146 -3.19 6.09 -9.49
N LYS A 147 -4.46 6.10 -9.09
CA LYS A 147 -5.36 7.25 -9.25
C LYS A 147 -5.97 7.59 -7.91
N ALA A 148 -5.88 8.85 -7.53
CA ALA A 148 -6.39 9.34 -6.26
C ALA A 148 -7.18 10.64 -6.46
N HIS A 149 -8.26 10.77 -5.70
CA HIS A 149 -8.90 12.04 -5.41
C HIS A 149 -8.38 12.53 -4.06
N TRP A 150 -8.03 13.81 -3.98
CA TRP A 150 -7.48 14.36 -2.75
C TRP A 150 -7.88 15.81 -2.55
N THR A 151 -8.04 16.18 -1.29
CA THR A 151 -8.50 17.49 -0.85
C THR A 151 -7.62 17.98 0.29
N ILE A 152 -7.19 19.24 0.20
CA ILE A 152 -6.56 19.96 1.32
C ILE A 152 -7.60 20.90 1.91
N LEU A 153 -7.86 20.73 3.21
CA LEU A 153 -8.71 21.61 4.00
C LEU A 153 -7.85 22.47 4.91
N GLY A 154 -8.13 23.77 4.99
CA GLY A 154 -7.58 24.70 5.97
C GLY A 154 -8.60 25.04 7.07
N ASP A 155 -8.28 26.02 7.90
CA ASP A 155 -9.15 26.52 8.98
C ASP A 155 -9.65 25.37 9.88
N HIS A 156 -8.71 24.58 10.41
CA HIS A 156 -9.00 23.42 11.27
C HIS A 156 -9.93 22.39 10.60
N GLY A 157 -9.79 22.21 9.28
CA GLY A 157 -10.60 21.27 8.50
C GLY A 157 -11.96 21.81 8.05
N LYS A 158 -12.27 23.10 8.27
CA LYS A 158 -13.58 23.70 7.96
C LYS A 158 -13.66 24.31 6.57
N LYS A 159 -12.52 24.62 5.96
CA LYS A 159 -12.47 25.31 4.66
C LYS A 159 -11.77 24.45 3.62
N GLU A 160 -12.45 24.13 2.53
CA GLU A 160 -11.80 23.54 1.37
C GLU A 160 -10.86 24.56 0.73
N CYS A 161 -9.56 24.24 0.70
CA CYS A 161 -8.55 25.06 0.05
C CYS A 161 -8.34 24.62 -1.39
N ILE A 162 -8.25 23.30 -1.61
CA ILE A 162 -8.04 22.73 -2.94
C ILE A 162 -8.51 21.28 -3.01
N THR A 163 -9.06 20.91 -4.16
CA THR A 163 -9.47 19.54 -4.50
C THR A 163 -8.94 19.19 -5.88
N ARG A 164 -8.30 18.02 -6.01
CA ARG A 164 -7.74 17.53 -7.28
C ARG A 164 -7.93 16.03 -7.45
N THR A 165 -7.81 15.59 -8.70
CA THR A 165 -7.63 14.19 -9.05
C THR A 165 -6.28 14.03 -9.73
N SER A 166 -5.48 13.09 -9.26
CA SER A 166 -4.16 12.80 -9.79
C SER A 166 -4.10 11.36 -10.28
N GLU A 167 -3.40 11.13 -11.39
CA GLU A 167 -3.11 9.79 -11.91
C GLU A 167 -1.60 9.68 -12.15
N CYS A 168 -0.95 8.80 -11.40
CA CYS A 168 0.48 8.52 -11.51
C CYS A 168 0.67 7.14 -12.10
N THR A 169 1.41 7.05 -13.21
CA THR A 169 1.79 5.78 -13.83
C THR A 169 3.30 5.63 -13.82
N GLU A 170 3.78 4.45 -13.42
CA GLU A 170 5.19 4.10 -13.31
C GLU A 170 5.45 2.72 -13.93
N LYS A 171 6.54 2.59 -14.70
CA LYS A 171 6.92 1.29 -15.30
C LYS A 171 7.53 0.37 -14.25
N ILE A 172 7.15 -0.90 -14.27
CA ILE A 172 7.76 -1.93 -13.44
C ILE A 172 8.98 -2.49 -14.17
N ARG A 173 10.12 -2.56 -13.49
CA ARG A 173 11.37 -3.08 -14.06
C ARG A 173 11.52 -4.59 -13.85
N GLY A 174 10.49 -5.35 -14.17
CA GLY A 174 10.41 -6.80 -13.97
C GLY A 174 9.01 -7.26 -13.60
N ASP A 175 8.89 -8.46 -13.08
CA ASP A 175 7.62 -9.12 -12.76
C ASP A 175 7.50 -9.59 -11.30
N SER A 176 8.49 -9.28 -10.44
CA SER A 176 8.43 -9.63 -9.02
C SER A 176 7.50 -8.72 -8.23
N TYR A 177 6.89 -9.25 -7.17
CA TYR A 177 6.04 -8.48 -6.26
C TYR A 177 6.81 -7.40 -5.48
N ASP A 178 8.08 -7.65 -5.19
CA ASP A 178 9.01 -6.66 -4.62
C ASP A 178 9.10 -5.41 -5.51
N MET A 179 9.39 -5.60 -6.80
CA MET A 179 9.43 -4.50 -7.77
C MET A 179 8.07 -3.83 -7.96
N MET A 180 6.97 -4.58 -7.84
CA MET A 180 5.63 -3.98 -7.86
C MET A 180 5.40 -3.08 -6.65
N ALA A 181 5.71 -3.52 -5.44
CA ALA A 181 5.58 -2.73 -4.22
C ALA A 181 6.49 -1.48 -4.24
N GLU A 182 7.72 -1.64 -4.73
CA GLU A 182 8.65 -0.52 -4.96
C GLU A 182 8.07 0.49 -5.98
N THR A 183 7.51 -0.01 -7.09
CA THR A 183 6.88 0.84 -8.11
C THR A 183 5.61 1.53 -7.59
N MET A 184 4.82 0.85 -6.75
CA MET A 184 3.68 1.47 -6.06
C MET A 184 4.16 2.60 -5.13
N SER A 185 5.23 2.38 -4.37
CA SER A 185 5.85 3.39 -3.49
C SER A 185 6.20 4.66 -4.26
N ARG A 186 6.80 4.53 -5.46
CA ARG A 186 7.09 5.68 -6.35
C ARG A 186 5.84 6.43 -6.82
N THR A 187 4.70 5.76 -6.99
CA THR A 187 3.46 6.47 -7.35
C THR A 187 2.94 7.31 -6.18
N PHE A 188 3.09 6.84 -4.93
CA PHE A 188 2.77 7.62 -3.73
C PHE A 188 3.75 8.75 -3.47
N GLU A 189 5.03 8.57 -3.81
CA GLU A 189 6.01 9.67 -3.82
C GLU A 189 5.54 10.81 -4.73
N LYS A 190 5.16 10.50 -5.98
CA LYS A 190 4.67 11.50 -6.94
C LYS A 190 3.43 12.24 -6.43
N LEU A 191 2.45 11.49 -5.88
CA LEU A 191 1.28 12.09 -5.25
C LEU A 191 1.67 13.03 -4.11
N SER A 192 2.63 12.62 -3.26
CA SER A 192 3.11 13.43 -2.14
C SER A 192 3.76 14.73 -2.63
N ARG A 193 4.52 14.70 -3.73
CA ARG A 193 5.12 15.90 -4.35
C ARG A 193 4.06 16.86 -4.87
N GLU A 194 2.99 16.35 -5.47
CA GLU A 194 1.87 17.17 -5.93
C GLU A 194 1.15 17.85 -4.75
N ILE A 195 0.84 17.08 -3.70
CA ILE A 195 0.20 17.61 -2.47
C ILE A 195 1.11 18.66 -1.81
N ALA A 196 2.39 18.36 -1.61
CA ALA A 196 3.36 19.28 -1.02
C ALA A 196 3.47 20.59 -1.82
N SER A 197 3.48 20.51 -3.15
CA SER A 197 3.52 21.67 -4.03
C SER A 197 2.30 22.57 -3.84
N GLU A 198 1.10 22.01 -3.71
CA GLU A 198 -0.10 22.81 -3.47
C GLU A 198 -0.13 23.38 -2.04
N ILE A 199 0.30 22.62 -1.02
CA ILE A 199 0.42 23.16 0.35
C ILE A 199 1.38 24.36 0.39
N ALA A 200 2.53 24.27 -0.27
CA ALA A 200 3.51 25.36 -0.30
C ALA A 200 2.97 26.65 -0.96
N LYS A 201 1.98 26.56 -1.85
CA LYS A 201 1.32 27.71 -2.50
C LYS A 201 0.21 28.34 -1.64
N LEU A 202 -0.29 27.62 -0.63
CA LEU A 202 -1.33 28.11 0.28
C LEU A 202 -0.77 28.99 1.40
N LYS A 203 0.55 29.18 1.44
CA LYS A 203 1.25 30.00 2.42
C LYS A 203 1.70 31.35 1.87
#